data_AF-A0A5S9MAF7-F1
#
_entry.id   AF-A0A5S9MAF7-F1
#
_cell.length_a   1.000
_cell.length_b   1.000
_cell.length_c   1.000
_cell.angle_alpha   90.00
_cell.angle_beta   90.00
_cell.angle_gamma   90.00
#
_symmetry.space_group_name_H-M   'P 1'
#
loop_
_entity.id
_entity.type
_entity.pdbx_description
1 polymer ?
#
loop_
_entity_poly.entity_id
_entity_poly.type
_entity_poly.pdbx_seq_one_letter_code
_entity_poly.pdbx_strand_id
1 'polypeptide(L)'
;MKGVIFALLGGACITLQGVANARISQDIGTWQAATITQLTGFIIALIILLIVRDGHFREYRKVQPLYIVGGAFAAIIIFNEVTAIQMIGVTLTIAALLIAQLAFTFAIDAKGWFGVQKKKK
;
A
#
# COMPACT_ATOMS: atom_id res chain seq x y z
N MET A 1 14.82 15.84 -5.08
CA MET A 1 14.44 15.45 -6.46
C MET A 1 14.35 13.93 -6.67
N LYS A 2 15.34 13.11 -6.30
CA LYS A 2 15.28 11.63 -6.50
C LYS A 2 14.00 10.98 -5.91
N GLY A 3 13.54 11.41 -4.74
CA GLY A 3 12.32 10.89 -4.11
C GLY A 3 11.04 11.08 -4.92
N VAL A 4 10.95 12.13 -5.74
CA VAL A 4 9.78 12.38 -6.61
C VAL A 4 9.67 11.31 -7.69
N ILE A 5 10.80 10.87 -8.25
CA ILE A 5 10.83 9.81 -9.26
C ILE A 5 10.35 8.49 -8.66
N PHE A 6 10.83 8.14 -7.46
CA PHE A 6 10.34 6.94 -6.75
C PHE A 6 8.85 7.03 -6.41
N ALA A 7 8.34 8.20 -6.04
CA ALA A 7 6.92 8.39 -5.78
C ALA A 7 6.07 8.22 -7.06
N LEU A 8 6.53 8.74 -8.20
CA LEU A 8 5.86 8.57 -9.49
C LEU A 8 5.84 7.10 -9.93
N LEU A 9 6.98 6.41 -9.83
CA LEU A 9 7.06 4.98 -10.13
C LEU A 9 6.17 4.16 -9.18
N GLY A 10 6.18 4.48 -7.89
CA GLY A 10 5.31 3.86 -6.89
C GLY A 10 3.83 4.04 -7.24
N GLY A 11 3.42 5.26 -7.58
CA GLY A 11 2.03 5.54 -7.99
C GLY A 11 1.60 4.80 -9.26
N ALA A 12 2.49 4.70 -10.24
CA ALA A 12 2.25 3.90 -11.44
C ALA A 12 2.07 2.41 -11.10
N CYS A 13 2.95 1.85 -10.27
CA CYS A 13 2.86 0.47 -9.82
C CYS A 13 1.58 0.18 -9.02
N ILE A 14 1.17 1.09 -8.13
CA ILE A 14 -0.09 0.96 -7.36
C ILE A 14 -1.29 0.90 -8.32
N THR A 15 -1.33 1.78 -9.31
CA THR A 15 -2.42 1.80 -10.29
C THR A 15 -2.47 0.51 -11.10
N LEU A 16 -1.32 0.01 -11.57
CA LEU A 16 -1.24 -1.26 -12.31
C LEU A 16 -1.65 -2.45 -11.44
N GLN A 17 -1.24 -2.46 -10.17
CA GLN A 17 -1.65 -3.48 -9.20
C GLN A 17 -3.16 -3.46 -8.99
N GLY A 18 -3.77 -2.28 -8.79
CA GLY A 18 -5.21 -2.12 -8.63
C GLY A 18 -6.01 -2.66 -9.81
N VAL A 19 -5.59 -2.33 -11.04
CA VAL A 19 -6.22 -2.84 -12.28
C VAL A 19 -6.08 -4.35 -12.40
N ALA A 20 -4.89 -4.90 -12.13
CA ALA A 20 -4.65 -6.33 -12.15
C ALA A 20 -5.52 -7.05 -11.09
N ASN A 21 -5.59 -6.54 -9.87
CA ASN A 21 -6.41 -7.07 -8.79
C ASN A 21 -7.89 -7.07 -9.16
N ALA A 22 -8.39 -5.97 -9.75
CA ALA A 22 -9.77 -5.86 -10.16
C ALA A 22 -10.11 -6.86 -11.27
N ARG A 23 -9.20 -7.09 -12.21
CA ARG A 23 -9.38 -8.06 -13.28
C ARG A 23 -9.34 -9.51 -12.76
N ILE A 24 -8.32 -9.86 -11.97
CA ILE A 24 -8.21 -11.18 -11.35
C ILE A 24 -9.44 -11.45 -10.46
N SER A 25 -9.94 -10.44 -9.76
CA SER A 25 -11.14 -10.56 -8.92
C SER A 25 -12.40 -10.90 -9.71
N GLN A 26 -12.48 -10.56 -11.01
CA GLN A 26 -13.64 -10.95 -11.83
C GLN A 26 -13.63 -12.45 -12.13
N ASP A 27 -12.45 -13.06 -12.22
CA ASP A 27 -12.30 -14.47 -12.57
C ASP A 27 -12.40 -15.40 -11.35
N ILE A 28 -11.76 -15.03 -10.23
CA ILE A 28 -11.61 -15.93 -9.06
C ILE A 28 -12.16 -15.38 -7.75
N GLY A 29 -12.72 -14.16 -7.75
CA GLY A 29 -13.22 -13.47 -6.56
C GLY A 29 -12.20 -12.55 -5.88
N THR A 30 -12.69 -11.58 -5.11
CA THR A 30 -11.89 -10.47 -4.55
C THR A 30 -10.89 -10.92 -3.51
N TRP A 31 -11.28 -11.82 -2.61
CA TRP A 31 -10.41 -12.32 -1.55
C TRP A 31 -9.30 -13.23 -2.08
N GLN A 32 -9.60 -14.01 -3.13
CA GLN A 32 -8.65 -14.84 -3.84
C GLN A 32 -7.63 -13.98 -4.60
N ALA A 33 -8.11 -12.95 -5.31
CA ALA A 33 -7.24 -11.99 -5.98
C ALA A 33 -6.31 -11.27 -4.99
N ALA A 34 -6.85 -10.79 -3.86
CA ALA A 34 -6.06 -10.17 -2.80
C ALA A 34 -5.00 -11.13 -2.23
N THR A 35 -5.38 -12.38 -1.96
CA THR A 35 -4.45 -13.39 -1.41
C THR A 35 -3.30 -13.70 -2.38
N ILE A 36 -3.62 -13.96 -3.65
CA ILE A 36 -2.60 -14.31 -4.66
C ILE A 36 -1.65 -13.13 -4.90
N THR A 37 -2.18 -11.93 -5.08
CA THR A 37 -1.37 -10.75 -5.39
C THR A 37 -0.51 -10.32 -4.21
N GLN A 38 -1.01 -10.45 -2.98
CA GLN A 38 -0.23 -10.24 -1.76
C GLN A 38 0.87 -11.31 -1.62
N LEU A 39 0.58 -12.57 -1.94
CA LEU A 39 1.55 -13.66 -1.92
C LEU A 39 2.66 -13.44 -2.96
N THR A 40 2.32 -13.05 -4.19
CA THR A 40 3.31 -12.73 -5.23
C THR A 40 4.20 -11.57 -4.81
N GLY A 41 3.60 -10.50 -4.24
CA GLY A 41 4.35 -9.38 -3.69
C GLY A 41 5.30 -9.80 -2.56
N PHE A 42 4.84 -10.69 -1.67
CA PHE A 42 5.68 -11.25 -0.60
C PHE A 42 6.85 -12.08 -1.15
N ILE A 43 6.61 -12.94 -2.15
CA ILE A 43 7.67 -13.76 -2.77
C ILE A 43 8.73 -12.86 -3.41
N ILE A 44 8.32 -11.85 -4.18
CA ILE A 44 9.26 -10.90 -4.80
C ILE A 44 10.06 -10.16 -3.74
N ALA A 45 9.39 -9.65 -2.68
CA ALA A 45 10.06 -8.98 -1.58
C ALA A 45 11.05 -9.90 -0.85
N LEU A 46 10.71 -11.17 -0.67
CA LEU A 46 11.58 -12.18 -0.05
C LEU A 46 12.81 -12.46 -0.91
N ILE A 47 12.66 -12.60 -2.22
CA ILE A 47 13.79 -12.79 -3.15
C ILE A 47 14.74 -11.58 -3.09
N ILE A 48 14.19 -10.36 -3.14
CA ILE A 48 14.99 -9.13 -3.04
C ILE A 48 15.72 -9.09 -1.70
N LEU A 49 15.06 -9.42 -0.58
CA LEU A 49 15.68 -9.49 0.74
C LEU A 49 16.88 -10.46 0.76
N LEU A 50 16.75 -11.63 0.13
CA LEU A 50 17.82 -12.63 0.07
C LEU A 50 19.03 -12.19 -0.76
N ILE A 51 18.81 -11.39 -1.82
CA ILE A 51 19.88 -10.87 -2.69
C ILE A 51 20.58 -9.68 -2.06
N VAL A 52 19.79 -8.72 -1.55
CA VAL A 52 20.28 -7.41 -1.13
C VAL A 52 20.93 -7.49 0.25
N ARG A 53 20.50 -8.38 1.15
CA ARG A 53 21.11 -8.64 2.49
C ARG A 53 21.43 -7.39 3.35
N ASP A 54 20.86 -6.23 3.03
CA ASP A 54 21.12 -4.94 3.69
C ASP A 54 20.45 -4.77 5.07
N GLY A 55 19.93 -5.85 5.68
CA GLY A 55 19.02 -5.78 6.81
C GLY A 55 19.61 -6.19 8.16
N HIS A 56 19.45 -5.33 9.18
CA HIS A 56 19.57 -5.69 10.59
C HIS A 56 18.35 -6.53 11.05
N PHE A 57 18.12 -7.69 10.42
CA PHE A 57 16.96 -8.56 10.72
C PHE A 57 16.88 -8.95 12.21
N ARG A 58 18.01 -8.88 12.91
CA ARG A 58 18.17 -9.12 14.35
C ARG A 58 17.46 -8.07 15.24
N GLU A 59 17.14 -6.89 14.71
CA GLU A 59 16.43 -5.80 15.41
C GLU A 59 14.89 -5.95 15.34
N TYR A 60 14.34 -7.02 14.73
CA TYR A 60 12.89 -7.27 14.62
C TYR A 60 12.16 -7.16 15.97
N ARG A 61 12.83 -7.52 17.08
CA ARG A 61 12.30 -7.42 18.44
C ARG A 61 12.05 -5.97 18.92
N LYS A 62 12.60 -4.97 18.25
CA LYS A 62 12.38 -3.55 18.58
C LYS A 62 11.20 -2.93 17.84
N VAL A 63 10.64 -3.62 16.83
CA VAL A 63 9.47 -3.13 16.09
C VAL A 63 8.23 -3.31 16.97
N GLN A 64 7.47 -2.24 17.19
CA GLN A 64 6.24 -2.34 17.99
C GLN A 64 5.26 -3.29 17.30
N PRO A 65 4.64 -4.24 18.04
CA PRO A 65 3.74 -5.24 17.46
C PRO A 65 2.60 -4.64 16.62
N LEU A 66 2.14 -3.44 16.99
CA LEU A 66 1.09 -2.72 16.27
C LEU A 66 1.47 -2.39 14.82
N TYR A 67 2.75 -2.10 14.54
CA TYR A 67 3.22 -1.82 13.16
C TYR A 67 3.38 -3.10 12.34
N ILE A 68 3.58 -4.25 12.97
CA ILE A 68 3.73 -5.55 12.29
C ILE A 68 2.39 -5.97 11.67
N VAL A 69 1.27 -5.61 12.31
CA VAL A 69 -0.08 -5.81 11.76
C VAL A 69 -0.36 -4.87 10.58
N GLY A 70 0.56 -3.95 10.25
CA GLY A 70 0.49 -3.07 9.09
C GLY A 70 0.15 -3.80 7.78
N GLY A 71 0.68 -5.00 7.59
CA GLY A 71 0.40 -5.83 6.42
C GLY A 71 -1.06 -6.27 6.29
N ALA A 72 -1.80 -6.39 7.39
CA ALA A 72 -3.21 -6.77 7.37
C ALA A 72 -4.10 -5.68 6.73
N PHE A 73 -3.70 -4.41 6.84
CA PHE A 73 -4.42 -3.31 6.17
C PHE A 73 -4.39 -3.46 4.65
N ALA A 74 -3.37 -4.10 4.07
CA ALA A 74 -3.28 -4.30 2.62
C ALA A 74 -4.46 -5.12 2.07
N ALA A 75 -4.92 -6.15 2.79
CA ALA A 75 -6.07 -6.94 2.39
C ALA A 75 -7.36 -6.09 2.35
N ILE A 76 -7.57 -5.22 3.33
CA ILE A 76 -8.71 -4.30 3.38
C ILE A 76 -8.63 -3.26 2.26
N ILE A 77 -7.42 -2.76 1.98
CA ILE A 77 -7.19 -1.80 0.88
C ILE A 77 -7.55 -2.44 -0.46
N ILE A 78 -7.03 -3.64 -0.75
CA ILE A 78 -7.29 -4.33 -2.01
C ILE A 78 -8.79 -4.62 -2.18
N PHE A 79 -9.46 -5.08 -1.12
CA PHE A 79 -10.90 -5.36 -1.20
C PHE A 79 -11.71 -4.10 -1.55
N ASN A 80 -11.47 -2.99 -0.86
CA ASN A 80 -12.17 -1.72 -1.12
C ASN A 80 -11.80 -1.14 -2.49
N GLU A 81 -10.53 -1.18 -2.86
CA GLU A 81 -10.05 -0.69 -4.15
C GLU A 81 -10.69 -1.46 -5.30
N VAL A 82 -10.65 -2.79 -5.27
CA VAL A 82 -11.25 -3.63 -6.31
C VAL A 82 -12.75 -3.39 -6.42
N THR A 83 -13.45 -3.34 -5.28
CA THR A 83 -14.89 -3.08 -5.24
C THR A 83 -15.21 -1.72 -5.85
N ALA A 84 -14.46 -0.68 -5.48
CA ALA A 84 -14.64 0.66 -6.04
C ALA A 84 -14.33 0.69 -7.55
N ILE A 85 -13.26 0.03 -8.01
CA ILE A 85 -12.93 -0.07 -9.45
C ILE A 85 -14.08 -0.70 -10.22
N GLN A 86 -14.70 -1.73 -9.68
CA GLN A 86 -15.84 -2.40 -10.32
C GLN A 86 -17.11 -1.54 -10.34
N MET A 87 -17.33 -0.68 -9.33
CA MET A 87 -18.53 0.16 -9.22
C MET A 87 -18.46 1.47 -9.99
N ILE A 88 -17.32 2.18 -9.92
CA ILE A 88 -17.17 3.55 -10.45
C ILE A 88 -16.01 3.67 -11.46
N GLY A 89 -15.35 2.57 -11.81
CA GLY A 89 -14.21 2.55 -12.72
C GLY A 89 -12.88 2.93 -12.05
N VAL A 90 -11.79 2.72 -12.79
CA VAL A 90 -10.42 2.89 -12.29
C VAL A 90 -10.13 4.35 -11.96
N THR A 91 -10.39 5.26 -12.90
CA THR A 91 -10.00 6.68 -12.76
C THR A 91 -10.67 7.36 -11.56
N LEU A 92 -11.98 7.16 -11.38
CA LEU A 92 -12.71 7.74 -10.25
C LEU A 92 -12.29 7.12 -8.93
N THR A 93 -12.02 5.81 -8.89
CA THR A 93 -11.52 5.13 -7.69
C THR A 93 -10.17 5.70 -7.24
N ILE A 94 -9.21 5.79 -8.15
CA ILE A 94 -7.87 6.30 -7.81
C ILE A 94 -7.95 7.77 -7.39
N ALA A 95 -8.76 8.59 -8.07
CA ALA A 95 -8.97 9.99 -7.67
C ALA A 95 -9.55 10.12 -6.24
N ALA A 96 -10.59 9.33 -5.92
CA ALA A 96 -11.19 9.30 -4.59
C ALA A 96 -10.20 8.83 -3.51
N LEU A 97 -9.41 7.79 -3.80
CA LEU A 97 -8.36 7.31 -2.91
C LEU A 97 -7.30 8.38 -2.65
N LEU A 98 -6.83 9.08 -3.68
CA LEU A 98 -5.85 10.16 -3.53
C LEU A 98 -6.39 11.32 -2.67
N ILE A 99 -7.64 11.72 -2.88
CA ILE A 99 -8.28 12.77 -2.06
C ILE A 99 -8.36 12.32 -0.60
N ALA A 100 -8.82 11.09 -0.34
CA ALA A 100 -8.90 10.54 1.01
C ALA A 100 -7.51 10.43 1.67
N GLN A 101 -6.52 9.93 0.94
CA GLN A 101 -5.14 9.83 1.41
C GLN A 101 -4.58 11.20 1.80
N LEU A 102 -4.72 12.21 0.94
CA LEU A 102 -4.25 13.57 1.23
C LEU A 102 -4.96 14.19 2.43
N ALA A 103 -6.28 14.00 2.55
CA ALA A 103 -7.05 14.49 3.69
C ALA A 103 -6.61 13.84 5.01
N PHE A 104 -6.42 12.52 5.02
CA PHE A 104 -5.93 11.81 6.20
C PHE A 104 -4.47 12.16 6.54
N THR A 105 -3.59 12.27 5.54
CA THR A 105 -2.21 12.73 5.73
C THR A 105 -2.19 14.14 6.34
N PHE A 106 -2.99 15.06 5.83
CA PHE A 106 -3.11 16.41 6.39
C PHE A 106 -3.60 16.39 7.84
N ALA A 107 -4.59 15.55 8.16
CA ALA A 107 -5.07 15.39 9.53
C ALA A 107 -4.01 14.80 10.48
N ILE A 108 -3.23 13.82 10.00
CA ILE A 108 -2.11 13.21 10.75
C ILE A 108 -1.02 14.26 10.99
N ASP A 109 -0.62 15.01 9.97
CA ASP A 109 0.39 16.07 10.06
C ASP A 109 -0.04 17.19 11.03
N ALA A 110 -1.31 17.60 10.96
CA ALA A 110 -1.86 18.62 11.84
C ALA A 110 -1.87 18.18 13.32
N LYS A 111 -2.19 16.90 13.58
CA LYS A 111 -2.24 16.33 14.94
C LYS A 111 -0.89 15.82 15.44
N GLY A 112 0.13 15.73 14.58
CA GLY A 112 1.45 15.18 14.91
C GLY A 112 1.40 13.68 15.28
N TRP A 113 0.42 12.95 14.74
CA TRP A 113 0.32 11.51 14.98
C TRP A 113 1.52 10.77 14.36
N PHE A 114 1.91 9.64 14.96
CA PHE A 114 3.06 8.81 14.56
C PHE A 114 4.45 9.47 14.66
N GLY A 115 4.61 10.53 15.46
CA GLY A 115 5.90 11.17 15.66
C GLY A 115 6.40 11.94 14.44
N VAL A 116 5.53 12.17 13.44
CA VAL A 116 5.78 13.07 12.33
C VAL A 116 5.96 14.46 12.94
N GLN A 117 7.17 15.01 12.83
CA GLN A 117 7.50 16.29 13.43
C GLN A 117 6.47 17.32 13.02
N LYS A 118 5.76 17.87 14.00
CA LYS A 118 4.91 19.04 13.83
C LYS A 118 5.78 20.09 13.15
N LYS A 119 5.59 20.35 11.86
CA LYS A 119 6.20 21.51 11.20
C LYS A 119 5.53 22.72 11.83
N LYS A 120 6.10 23.18 12.96
CA LYS A 120 5.83 24.50 13.53
C LYS A 120 6.13 25.50 12.41
N LYS A 121 5.07 26.02 11.79
CA LYS A 121 5.13 27.38 11.27
C LYS A 121 5.21 28.33 12.43
#